data_AF-A0A2T4J538-F1
#
_entry.id   AF-A0A2T4J538-F1
#
_cell.length_a   1.000
_cell.length_b   1.000
_cell.length_c   1.000
_cell.angle_alpha   90.00
_cell.angle_beta   90.00
_cell.angle_gamma   90.00
#
_symmetry.space_group_name_H-M   'P 1'
#
loop_
_entity.id
_entity.type
_entity.pdbx_description
1 polymer ?
#
loop_
_entity_poly.entity_id
_entity_poly.type
_entity_poly.pdbx_seq_one_letter_code
_entity_poly.pdbx_strand_id
1 'polypeptide(L)' 'MPAAPAQAATRRLPSRVRFAGFIMLFVYPLVTTLQAILLPLTQGWPLPARTAVFVPIMVVCMVWGIIPFIQTRLHRYL' A
#
# COMPACT_ATOMS: atom_id res chain seq x y z
N MET A 1 -4.09 43.18 7.19
CA MET A 1 -3.42 41.87 7.09
C MET A 1 -4.32 40.92 6.33
N PRO A 2 -3.96 40.44 5.12
CA PRO A 2 -4.75 39.41 4.46
C PRO A 2 -4.36 38.05 5.07
N ALA A 3 -5.23 37.47 5.89
CA ALA A 3 -5.13 36.03 6.18
C ALA A 3 -5.62 35.30 4.92
N ALA A 4 -4.72 34.56 4.28
CA ALA A 4 -5.05 33.72 3.14
C ALA A 4 -6.26 32.84 3.49
N PRO A 5 -7.27 32.71 2.60
CA PRO A 5 -8.26 31.68 2.79
C PRO A 5 -7.52 30.35 2.74
N ALA A 6 -7.40 29.70 3.89
CA ALA A 6 -6.97 28.31 3.99
C ALA A 6 -7.86 27.56 3.02
N GLN A 7 -7.25 27.18 1.91
CA GLN A 7 -7.90 26.63 0.75
C GLN A 7 -8.52 25.32 1.20
N ALA A 8 -9.79 25.40 1.60
CA ALA A 8 -10.64 24.27 1.83
C ALA A 8 -10.79 23.60 0.46
N ALA A 9 -9.81 22.77 0.11
CA ALA A 9 -9.86 21.85 -1.00
C ALA A 9 -10.82 20.71 -0.65
N THR A 10 -12.03 21.05 -0.22
CA THR A 10 -13.20 20.17 -0.13
C THR A 10 -13.80 20.00 -1.52
N ARG A 11 -13.00 19.51 -2.47
CA ARG A 11 -13.54 19.09 -3.76
C ARG A 11 -12.74 17.90 -4.31
N ARG A 12 -13.39 16.73 -4.30
CA ARG A 12 -12.95 15.42 -4.84
C ARG A 12 -12.14 14.49 -3.92
N LEU A 13 -12.39 14.46 -2.61
CA LEU A 13 -11.65 13.59 -1.67
C LEU A 13 -12.38 12.40 -0.98
N PRO A 14 -13.57 11.91 -1.38
CA PRO A 14 -14.09 10.68 -0.76
C PRO A 14 -13.41 9.40 -1.28
N SER A 15 -12.82 9.41 -2.48
CA SER A 15 -12.17 8.23 -3.08
C SER A 15 -10.76 8.00 -2.56
N ARG A 16 -9.96 9.06 -2.39
CA ARG A 16 -8.57 8.99 -1.93
C ARG A 16 -8.43 8.55 -0.47
N VAL A 17 -9.35 8.97 0.40
CA VAL A 17 -9.33 8.57 1.81
C VAL A 17 -9.76 7.11 1.97
N ARG A 18 -10.83 6.68 1.27
CA ARG A 18 -11.23 5.26 1.23
C ARG A 18 -10.14 4.37 0.62
N PHE A 19 -9.47 4.87 -0.42
CA PHE A 19 -8.31 4.25 -1.05
C PHE A 19 -7.17 4.07 -0.05
N ALA A 20 -6.77 5.15 0.64
CA ALA A 20 -5.71 5.10 1.65
C ALA A 20 -6.08 4.14 2.80
N GLY A 21 -7.33 4.15 3.27
CA GLY A 21 -7.81 3.22 4.30
C GLY A 21 -7.75 1.76 3.87
N PHE A 22 -8.19 1.42 2.66
CA PHE A 22 -8.09 0.06 2.13
C PHE A 22 -6.65 -0.37 1.92
N ILE A 23 -5.79 0.51 1.39
CA ILE A 23 -4.36 0.23 1.23
C ILE A 23 -3.74 -0.02 2.59
N MET A 24 -4.01 0.81 3.59
CA MET A 24 -3.46 0.64 4.93
C MET A 24 -3.93 -0.69 5.53
N LEU A 25 -5.19 -1.06 5.32
CA LEU A 25 -5.75 -2.34 5.75
C LEU A 25 -5.17 -3.55 5.01
N PHE A 26 -4.75 -3.41 3.75
CA PHE A 26 -4.21 -4.52 2.95
C PHE A 26 -2.69 -4.63 3.06
N VAL A 27 -1.98 -3.50 3.01
CA VAL A 27 -0.52 -3.42 3.13
C VAL A 27 -0.09 -3.93 4.48
N TYR A 28 -0.73 -3.51 5.57
CA TYR A 28 -0.33 -3.92 6.92
C TYR A 28 -0.26 -5.46 7.07
N PRO A 29 -1.34 -6.23 6.82
CA PRO A 29 -1.27 -7.69 6.89
C PRO A 29 -0.36 -8.25 5.80
N LEU A 30 -0.30 -7.67 4.60
CA LEU A 30 0.63 -8.12 3.57
C LEU A 30 2.07 -8.06 4.06
N VAL A 31 2.52 -6.92 4.62
CA VAL A 31 3.86 -6.75 5.19
C VAL A 31 4.08 -7.76 6.31
N THR A 32 3.13 -7.86 7.24
CA THR A 32 3.23 -8.72 8.42
C THR A 32 3.31 -10.19 8.03
N THR A 33 2.45 -10.68 7.12
CA THR A 33 2.48 -12.05 6.63
C THR A 33 3.76 -12.31 5.84
N LEU A 34 4.16 -11.38 4.97
CA LEU A 34 5.38 -11.50 4.19
C LEU A 34 6.59 -11.60 5.13
N GLN A 35 6.69 -10.73 6.13
CA GLN A 35 7.73 -10.83 7.15
C GLN A 35 7.61 -12.08 8.02
N ALA A 36 6.42 -12.52 8.40
CA ALA A 36 6.21 -13.71 9.21
C ALA A 36 6.60 -15.00 8.48
N ILE A 37 6.49 -15.03 7.14
CA ILE A 37 6.96 -16.14 6.30
C ILE A 37 8.45 -15.99 6.01
N LEU A 38 8.92 -14.79 5.67
CA LEU A 38 10.35 -14.57 5.40
C LEU A 38 11.20 -14.77 6.65
N LEU A 39 10.72 -14.41 7.85
CA LEU A 39 11.50 -14.53 9.08
C LEU A 39 12.00 -15.96 9.34
N PRO A 40 11.18 -17.03 9.29
CA PRO A 40 11.65 -18.41 9.36
C PRO A 40 12.42 -18.85 8.10
N LEU A 41 12.05 -18.37 6.90
CA LEU A 41 12.71 -18.75 5.65
C LEU A 41 14.13 -18.16 5.49
N THR A 42 14.39 -17.01 6.11
CA THR A 42 15.64 -16.24 6.00
C THR A 42 16.45 -16.24 7.29
N GLN A 43 16.17 -17.15 8.25
CA GLN A 43 16.92 -17.32 9.50
C GLN A 43 18.45 -17.50 9.28
N GLY A 44 18.87 -17.94 8.09
CA GLY A 44 20.29 -18.08 7.73
C GLY A 44 20.82 -17.09 6.69
N TRP A 45 20.00 -16.14 6.23
CA TRP A 45 20.39 -15.21 5.16
C TRP A 45 20.93 -13.89 5.75
N PRO A 46 22.01 -13.33 5.18
CA PRO A 46 22.47 -12.00 5.54
C PRO A 46 21.39 -10.95 5.19
N LEU A 47 21.20 -9.97 6.09
CA LEU A 47 20.28 -8.83 5.95
C LEU A 47 20.12 -8.29 4.51
N PRO A 48 21.21 -7.97 3.76
CA PRO A 48 21.10 -7.44 2.41
C PRO A 48 20.43 -8.40 1.40
N ALA A 49 20.66 -9.72 1.51
CA ALA A 49 20.01 -10.69 0.63
C ALA A 49 18.51 -10.80 0.93
N ARG A 50 18.13 -10.72 2.21
CA ARG A 50 16.73 -10.69 2.63
C ARG A 50 16.01 -9.45 2.10
N THR A 51 16.58 -8.26 2.22
CA THR A 51 15.97 -7.03 1.68
C THR A 51 15.91 -7.04 0.16
N ALA A 52 16.95 -7.56 -0.52
CA ALA A 52 16.96 -7.69 -1.97
C ALA A 52 15.81 -8.56 -2.51
N VAL A 53 15.35 -9.56 -1.76
CA VAL A 53 14.18 -10.38 -2.10
C VAL A 53 12.87 -9.73 -1.61
N PHE A 54 12.88 -9.14 -0.41
CA PHE A 54 11.69 -8.54 0.19
C PHE A 54 11.13 -7.38 -0.65
N VAL A 55 12.01 -6.47 -1.09
CA VAL A 55 11.64 -5.28 -1.85
C VAL A 55 10.91 -5.59 -3.16
N PRO A 56 11.43 -6.43 -4.08
CA PRO A 56 10.76 -6.73 -5.33
C PRO A 56 9.43 -7.46 -5.11
N ILE A 57 9.34 -8.36 -4.13
CA ILE A 57 8.06 -9.02 -3.79
C ILE A 57 7.05 -7.97 -3.33
N MET A 58 7.45 -7.04 -2.46
CA MET A 58 6.63 -5.92 -2.02
C MET A 58 6.11 -5.09 -3.19
N VAL A 59 7.00 -4.71 -4.12
CA VAL A 59 6.65 -3.92 -5.31
C VAL A 59 5.67 -4.68 -6.20
N VAL A 60 5.93 -5.95 -6.49
CA VAL A 60 5.04 -6.79 -7.30
C VAL A 60 3.68 -6.92 -6.62
N CYS A 61 3.61 -7.23 -5.32
CA CYS A 61 2.35 -7.32 -4.61
C CYS A 61 1.58 -5.98 -4.58
N MET A 62 2.28 -4.85 -4.47
CA MET A 62 1.62 -3.54 -4.57
C MET A 62 1.08 -3.28 -5.99
N VAL A 63 1.88 -3.51 -7.02
CA VAL A 63 1.50 -3.22 -8.42
C VAL A 63 0.44 -4.19 -8.93
N TRP A 64 0.53 -5.47 -8.60
CA TRP A 64 -0.38 -6.53 -9.08
C TRP A 64 -1.49 -6.90 -8.11
N GLY A 65 -1.38 -6.55 -6.82
CA GLY A 65 -2.44 -6.76 -5.85
C GLY A 65 -3.24 -5.48 -5.67
N ILE A 66 -2.59 -4.44 -5.15
CA ILE A 66 -3.28 -3.26 -4.64
C ILE A 66 -3.88 -2.41 -5.76
N ILE A 67 -3.09 -2.08 -6.79
CA ILE A 67 -3.55 -1.24 -7.91
C ILE A 67 -4.77 -1.87 -8.64
N PRO A 68 -4.72 -3.13 -9.11
CA PRO A 68 -5.84 -3.72 -9.82
C PRO A 68 -7.03 -4.01 -8.91
N PHE A 69 -6.84 -4.36 -7.62
CA PHE A 69 -7.97 -4.60 -6.72
C PHE A 69 -8.81 -3.33 -6.50
N ILE A 70 -8.13 -2.19 -6.45
CA ILE A 70 -8.75 -0.87 -6.36
C ILE A 70 -9.41 -0.51 -7.69
N GLN A 71 -8.69 -0.66 -8.81
CA GLN A 71 -9.25 -0.36 -10.14
C GLN A 71 -10.46 -1.24 -10.45
N THR A 72 -10.45 -2.53 -10.06
CA THR A 72 -11.55 -3.48 -10.26
C THR A 72 -12.79 -3.12 -9.43
N ARG A 73 -12.61 -2.66 -8.18
CA ARG A 73 -13.71 -2.15 -7.35
C ARG A 73 -14.30 -0.85 -7.92
N LEU A 74 -13.49 -0.01 -8.57
CA LEU A 74 -13.93 1.24 -9.19
C LEU A 74 -14.63 1.00 -10.55
N HIS A 75 -14.16 0.04 -11.34
CA HIS A 75 -14.77 -0.33 -12.61
C HIS A 75 -16.18 -0.93 -12.45
N ARG A 76 -16.50 -1.49 -11.28
CA ARG A 76 -17.85 -1.95 -10.96
C ARG A 76 -18.85 -0.81 -10.68
N TYR A 77 -18.38 0.43 -10.60
CA TYR A 77 -19.18 1.64 -10.38
C TYR A 77 -19.15 2.64 -11.55
N LEU A 78 -18.46 2.32 -12.65
CA LEU A 78 -18.57 2.98 -13.95
C LEU A 78 -19.45 2.13 -14.87
#